data_AF-A0A511B0M6-F1
#
_entry.id   AF-A0A511B0M6-F1
#
_cell.length_a   1.000
_cell.length_b   1.000
_cell.length_c   1.000
_cell.angle_alpha   90.00
_cell.angle_beta   90.00
_cell.angle_gamma   90.00
#
_symmetry.space_group_name_H-M   'P 1'
#
loop_
_entity.id
_entity.type
_entity.pdbx_description
1 polymer ?
#
loop_
_entity_poly.entity_id
_entity_poly.type
_entity_poly.pdbx_seq_one_letter_code
_entity_poly.pdbx_strand_id
1 'polypeptide(L)' 'MSYRVNYDEDGIKSEIRQLVSELQHDAERLNITVDKSGTAIEIKHMVAVLADKIDGLASLI' A
#
# COMPACT_ATOMS: atom_id res chain seq x y z
N MET A 1 6.65 -12.08 -38.91
CA MET A 1 6.55 -10.97 -37.94
C MET A 1 6.17 -11.58 -36.60
N SER A 2 7.11 -11.80 -35.68
CA SER A 2 6.81 -12.44 -34.38
C SER A 2 6.52 -11.33 -33.37
N TYR A 3 5.24 -11.10 -33.06
CA TYR A 3 4.84 -10.24 -31.97
C TYR A 3 5.11 -10.99 -30.67
N ARG A 4 6.24 -10.69 -30.03
CA ARG A 4 6.52 -11.18 -28.67
C ARG A 4 5.55 -10.47 -27.74
N VAL A 5 4.71 -11.26 -27.10
CA VAL A 5 3.69 -10.89 -26.13
C VAL A 5 4.38 -10.27 -24.92
N ASN A 6 4.37 -8.95 -24.81
CA ASN A 6 4.77 -8.19 -23.61
C ASN A 6 3.62 -8.03 -22.60
N TYR A 7 2.56 -8.83 -22.71
CA TYR A 7 1.35 -8.66 -21.88
C TYR A 7 1.52 -9.13 -20.43
N ASP A 8 2.55 -9.91 -20.11
CA ASP A 8 2.69 -10.56 -18.80
C ASP A 8 3.37 -9.64 -17.77
N GLU A 9 4.38 -8.88 -18.19
CA GLU A 9 5.12 -8.00 -17.27
C GLU A 9 4.30 -6.74 -16.90
N ASP A 10 3.55 -6.19 -17.86
CA ASP A 10 2.70 -5.02 -17.64
C ASP A 10 1.45 -5.37 -16.80
N GLY A 11 0.91 -6.59 -16.96
CA GLY A 11 -0.19 -7.11 -16.14
C GLY A 11 0.20 -7.23 -14.67
N ILE A 12 1.35 -7.88 -14.39
CA ILE A 12 1.86 -8.05 -13.02
C ILE A 12 2.16 -6.68 -12.38
N LYS A 13 2.77 -5.74 -13.11
CA LYS A 13 3.01 -4.37 -12.60
C LYS A 13 1.72 -3.65 -12.25
N SER A 14 0.67 -3.81 -13.08
CA SER A 14 -0.64 -3.22 -12.81
C SER A 14 -1.29 -3.79 -11.55
N GLU A 15 -1.21 -5.10 -11.35
CA GLU A 15 -1.74 -5.77 -10.14
C GLU A 15 -1.00 -5.32 -8.88
N ILE A 16 0.33 -5.21 -8.94
CA ILE A 16 1.15 -4.71 -7.82
C ILE A 16 0.75 -3.27 -7.46
N ARG A 17 0.58 -2.40 -8.45
CA ARG A 17 0.14 -1.01 -8.21
C ARG A 17 -1.25 -0.95 -7.59
N GLN A 18 -2.17 -1.80 -8.04
CA GLN A 18 -3.51 -1.87 -7.47
C GLN A 18 -3.46 -2.31 -5.99
N LEU A 19 -2.74 -3.38 -5.69
CA LEU A 19 -2.59 -3.87 -4.32
C LEU A 19 -1.95 -2.83 -3.40
N VAL A 20 -0.94 -2.08 -3.87
CA VAL A 20 -0.34 -1.01 -3.08
C VAL A 20 -1.33 0.12 -2.82
N SER A 21 -2.14 0.50 -3.82
CA SER A 21 -3.19 1.52 -3.63
C SER A 21 -4.26 1.07 -2.61
N GLU A 22 -4.64 -0.20 -2.63
CA GLU A 22 -5.56 -0.78 -1.64
C GLU A 22 -4.95 -0.75 -0.23
N LEU A 23 -3.67 -1.12 -0.10
CA LEU A 23 -2.94 -1.06 1.17
C LEU A 23 -2.82 0.37 1.71
N GLN A 24 -2.57 1.36 0.86
CA GLN A 24 -2.52 2.77 1.27
C GLN A 24 -3.86 3.21 1.86
N HIS A 25 -4.95 2.93 1.15
CA HIS A 25 -6.30 3.26 1.62
C HIS A 25 -6.65 2.56 2.94
N ASP A 26 -6.29 1.29 3.10
CA ASP A 26 -6.54 0.55 4.33
C ASP A 26 -5.68 1.07 5.50
N ALA A 27 -4.43 1.46 5.25
CA ALA A 27 -3.57 2.06 6.26
C ALA A 27 -4.08 3.44 6.71
N GLU A 28 -4.57 4.27 5.79
CA GLU A 28 -5.22 5.55 6.12
C GLU A 28 -6.46 5.35 6.99
N ARG A 29 -7.34 4.40 6.61
CA ARG A 29 -8.53 4.07 7.40
C ARG A 29 -8.17 3.54 8.78
N LEU A 30 -7.14 2.71 8.87
CA LEU A 30 -6.64 2.20 10.14
C LEU A 30 -6.09 3.32 11.00
N ASN A 31 -5.32 4.25 10.41
CA ASN A 31 -4.78 5.40 11.12
C ASN A 31 -5.89 6.27 11.71
N ILE A 32 -6.92 6.60 10.92
CA ILE A 32 -8.09 7.35 11.38
C ILE A 32 -8.84 6.61 12.49
N THR A 33 -8.98 5.30 12.38
CA THR A 33 -9.70 4.46 13.36
C THR A 33 -8.93 4.41 14.67
N VAL A 34 -7.64 4.17 14.59
CA VAL A 34 -6.76 4.08 15.75
C VAL A 34 -6.65 5.45 16.42
N ASP A 35 -6.65 6.54 15.66
CA ASP A 35 -6.62 7.88 16.24
C ASP A 35 -7.88 8.24 17.04
N LYS A 36 -9.04 7.84 16.54
CA LYS A 36 -10.34 8.03 17.19
C LYS A 36 -10.58 7.06 18.34
N SER A 37 -9.91 5.92 18.32
CA SER A 37 -9.95 4.96 19.42
C SER A 37 -9.01 5.40 20.54
N GLY A 38 -9.39 5.18 21.80
CA GLY A 38 -8.51 5.41 22.96
C GLY A 38 -7.36 4.40 23.07
N THR A 39 -6.86 3.91 21.94
CA THR A 39 -5.84 2.87 21.84
C THR A 39 -4.47 3.41 22.24
N ALA A 40 -3.63 2.52 22.77
CA ALA A 40 -2.29 2.87 23.24
C ALA A 40 -1.46 3.61 22.17
N ILE A 41 -0.66 4.59 22.63
CA ILE A 41 0.23 5.40 21.77
C ILE A 41 1.16 4.52 20.94
N GLU A 42 1.62 3.39 21.50
CA GLU A 42 2.46 2.42 20.79
C GLU A 42 1.79 1.87 19.53
N ILE A 43 0.48 1.60 19.58
CA ILE A 43 -0.28 1.10 18.43
C ILE A 43 -0.46 2.20 17.39
N LYS A 44 -0.72 3.45 17.81
CA LYS A 44 -0.74 4.61 16.91
C LYS A 44 0.58 4.75 16.15
N HIS A 45 1.68 4.65 16.88
CA HIS A 45 3.02 4.72 16.29
C HIS A 45 3.27 3.55 15.31
N MET A 46 2.88 2.32 15.66
CA MET A 46 2.99 1.18 14.76
C MET A 46 2.20 1.37 13.46
N VAL A 47 1.01 1.97 13.53
CA VAL A 47 0.19 2.26 12.34
C VAL A 47 0.83 3.35 11.48
N ALA A 48 1.37 4.41 12.08
CA ALA A 48 2.10 5.44 11.34
C ALA A 48 3.32 4.86 10.60
N VAL A 49 4.12 4.04 11.28
CA VAL A 49 5.27 3.34 10.66
C VAL A 49 4.83 2.39 9.54
N LEU A 50 3.65 1.78 9.66
CA LEU A 50 3.10 0.93 8.59
C LEU A 50 2.70 1.76 7.36
N ALA A 51 2.04 2.90 7.55
CA ALA A 51 1.69 3.81 6.47
C ALA A 51 2.95 4.31 5.73
N ASP A 52 3.98 4.74 6.46
CA ASP A 52 5.26 5.19 5.89
C ASP A 52 5.93 4.11 5.02
N LYS A 53 5.87 2.85 5.45
CA LYS A 53 6.41 1.73 4.67
C LYS A 53 5.63 1.47 3.40
N ILE A 54 4.31 1.61 3.43
CA ILE A 54 3.45 1.42 2.25
C ILE A 54 3.70 2.55 1.24
N ASP A 55 3.86 3.79 1.70
CA ASP A 55 4.24 4.91 0.83
C ASP A 55 5.64 4.72 0.24
N GLY A 56 6.56 4.18 1.04
CA GLY A 56 7.86 3.73 0.57
C GLY A 56 7.75 2.70 -0.55
N LEU A 57 6.90 1.69 -0.41
CA LEU A 57 6.65 0.68 -1.45
C LEU A 57 6.03 1.30 -2.71
N ALA A 58 5.06 2.21 -2.55
CA ALA A 58 4.42 2.92 -3.66
C ALA A 58 5.43 3.73 -4.49
N SER A 59 6.47 4.28 -3.86
CA SER A 59 7.51 5.02 -4.57
C SER A 59 8.43 4.17 -5.46
N LEU A 60 8.44 2.84 -5.26
CA LEU A 60 9.31 1.91 -5.98
C LEU A 60 8.67 1.31 -7.24
N ILE A 61 7.39 1.55 -7.49
CA ILE A 61 6.57 0.97 -8.56
C ILE A 61 5.93 2.02 -9.45
#